data_AF-A0A7J7ZEI9-F1
#
_entry.id   AF-A0A7J7ZEI9-F1
#
_cell.length_a   1.000
_cell.length_b   1.000
_cell.length_c   1.000
_cell.angle_alpha   90.00
_cell.angle_beta   90.00
_cell.angle_gamma   90.00
#
_symmetry.space_group_name_H-M   'P 1'
#
loop_
_entity.id
_entity.type
_entity.pdbx_description
1 polymer ?
#
loop_
_entity_poly.entity_id
_entity_poly.type
_entity_poly.pdbx_seq_one_letter_code
_entity_poly.pdbx_strand_id
1 'polypeptide(L)'
;MAENLRKLVCSDSLRSMQDKLELWLRDYNTNSCDQNLSLCLELIEQVAKVQGQLFGVLTATAQEGGHYDGVEVIKSRLLPWLEASFTAASLGKPVSSKAPFPQIAA
;
A
#
# COMPACT_ATOMS: atom_id res chain seq x y z
N MET A 1 -19.82 6.08 9.60
CA MET A 1 -19.01 6.05 8.36
C MET A 1 -17.62 5.44 8.55
N ALA A 2 -16.96 5.58 9.71
CA ALA A 2 -15.68 4.91 10.03
C ALA A 2 -15.72 3.36 10.17
N GLU A 3 -16.80 2.69 9.76
CA GLU A 3 -16.96 1.24 9.94
C GLU A 3 -15.92 0.44 9.15
N ASN A 4 -15.60 0.88 7.93
CA ASN A 4 -14.55 0.26 7.12
C ASN A 4 -13.16 0.42 7.77
N LEU A 5 -12.91 1.57 8.40
CA LEU A 5 -11.68 1.82 9.14
C LEU A 5 -11.61 0.94 10.41
N ARG A 6 -12.71 0.83 11.16
CA ARG A 6 -12.77 -0.08 12.33
C ARG A 6 -12.50 -1.52 11.93
N LYS A 7 -13.12 -2.00 10.85
CA LYS A 7 -12.88 -3.36 10.32
C LYS A 7 -11.41 -3.58 9.96
N LEU A 8 -10.75 -2.60 9.33
CA LEU A 8 -9.33 -2.68 8.99
C LEU A 8 -8.43 -2.70 10.23
N VAL A 9 -8.73 -1.90 11.24
CA VAL A 9 -7.98 -1.89 12.50
C VAL A 9 -8.17 -3.20 13.27
N CYS A 10 -9.39 -3.72 13.31
CA CYS A 10 -9.73 -4.95 14.03
C CYS A 10 -9.32 -6.24 13.29
N SER A 11 -8.88 -6.19 12.03
CA SER A 11 -8.53 -7.40 11.27
C SER A 11 -7.12 -7.91 11.55
N ASP A 12 -6.34 -7.21 12.41
CA ASP A 12 -4.94 -7.49 12.77
C ASP A 12 -4.00 -7.67 11.55
N SER A 13 -4.45 -7.31 10.34
CA SER A 13 -3.77 -7.67 9.10
C SER A 13 -2.42 -6.97 8.95
N LEU A 14 -2.32 -5.74 9.47
CA LEU A 14 -1.06 -5.00 9.54
C LEU A 14 -0.08 -5.60 10.54
N ARG A 15 -0.56 -6.04 11.71
CA ARG A 15 0.27 -6.68 12.74
C ARG A 15 0.78 -8.02 12.25
N SER A 16 -0.11 -8.85 11.68
CA SER A 16 0.26 -10.15 11.12
C SER A 16 1.32 -10.02 10.01
N MET A 17 1.22 -8.98 9.17
CA MET A 17 2.21 -8.69 8.14
C MET A 17 3.57 -8.30 8.73
N GLN A 18 3.57 -7.45 9.77
CA GLN A 18 4.79 -7.07 10.50
C GLN A 18 5.47 -8.31 11.11
N ASP A 19 4.70 -9.17 11.78
CA ASP A 19 5.24 -10.39 12.40
C ASP A 19 5.88 -11.31 11.33
N LYS A 20 5.25 -11.45 10.16
CA LYS A 20 5.80 -12.23 9.04
C LYS A 20 7.08 -11.63 8.46
N LEU A 21 7.18 -10.31 8.36
CA LEU A 21 8.39 -9.63 7.91
C LEU A 21 9.55 -9.86 8.89
N GLU A 22 9.28 -9.81 10.20
CA GLU A 22 10.28 -10.07 11.24
C GLU A 22 10.78 -11.53 11.21
N LEU A 23 9.85 -12.49 11.05
CA LEU A 23 10.20 -13.90 10.85
C LEU A 23 11.03 -14.09 9.58
N TRP A 24 10.62 -13.48 8.47
CA TRP A 24 11.34 -13.58 7.22
C TRP A 24 12.76 -12.99 7.33
N LEU A 25 12.92 -11.83 7.96
CA LEU A 25 14.23 -11.21 8.20
C LEU A 25 15.14 -12.11 9.04
N ARG A 26 14.60 -12.72 10.10
CA ARG A 26 15.35 -13.62 10.97
C ARG A 26 15.87 -14.85 10.20
N ASP A 27 15.03 -15.41 9.35
CA ASP A 27 15.30 -16.70 8.69
C ASP A 27 15.84 -16.52 7.24
N TYR A 28 16.03 -15.28 6.77
CA TYR A 28 16.36 -14.95 5.38
C TYR A 28 17.59 -15.69 4.85
N ASN A 29 18.68 -15.70 5.62
CA ASN A 29 19.95 -16.31 5.23
C ASN A 29 19.93 -17.85 5.35
N THR A 30 18.95 -18.41 6.07
CA THR A 30 18.76 -19.85 6.19
C THR A 30 17.80 -20.41 5.15
N ASN A 31 16.95 -19.56 4.58
CA ASN A 31 16.01 -19.92 3.52
C ASN A 31 16.71 -20.09 2.16
N SER A 32 16.16 -20.96 1.32
CA SER A 32 16.51 -21.00 -0.10
C SER A 32 15.99 -19.76 -0.84
N CYS A 33 16.52 -19.54 -2.05
CA CYS A 33 16.03 -18.48 -2.95
C CYS A 33 14.51 -18.61 -3.19
N ASP A 34 14.05 -19.83 -3.50
CA ASP A 34 12.64 -20.09 -3.78
C ASP A 34 11.74 -19.83 -2.56
N GLN A 35 12.21 -20.18 -1.36
CA GLN A 35 11.48 -19.88 -0.12
C GLN A 35 11.38 -18.37 0.11
N ASN A 36 12.48 -17.63 -0.08
CA ASN A 36 12.48 -16.18 0.04
C ASN A 36 11.57 -15.51 -1.01
N LEU A 37 11.56 -16.00 -2.25
CA LEU A 37 10.65 -15.52 -3.29
C LEU A 37 9.19 -15.80 -2.94
N SER A 38 8.88 -17.00 -2.45
CA SER A 38 7.52 -17.37 -2.02
C SER A 38 7.03 -16.45 -0.90
N LEU A 39 7.84 -16.26 0.14
CA LEU A 39 7.50 -15.37 1.27
C LEU A 39 7.29 -13.93 0.82
N CYS A 40 8.13 -13.45 -0.10
CA CYS A 40 7.99 -12.11 -0.68
C CYS A 40 6.65 -11.97 -1.42
N LEU A 41 6.28 -12.96 -2.25
CA LEU A 41 5.00 -12.96 -2.95
C LEU A 41 3.80 -12.99 -1.99
N GLU A 42 3.85 -13.82 -0.95
CA GLU A 42 2.80 -13.86 0.09
C GLU A 42 2.62 -12.52 0.82
N LEU A 43 3.71 -11.79 1.04
CA LEU A 43 3.68 -10.46 1.63
C LEU A 43 3.07 -9.44 0.67
N ILE A 44 3.43 -9.49 -0.62
CA ILE A 44 2.81 -8.64 -1.66
C ILE A 44 1.31 -8.90 -1.74
N GLU A 45 0.85 -10.15 -1.70
CA GLU A 45 -0.57 -10.49 -1.69
C GLU A 45 -1.31 -9.91 -0.47
N GLN A 46 -0.68 -9.96 0.71
CA GLN A 46 -1.24 -9.35 1.92
C GLN A 46 -1.31 -7.83 1.83
N VAL A 47 -0.27 -7.18 1.28
CA VAL A 47 -0.28 -5.75 1.00
C VAL A 47 -1.42 -5.41 0.04
N ALA A 48 -1.63 -6.19 -1.03
CA ALA A 48 -2.73 -5.97 -1.96
C ALA A 48 -4.11 -6.05 -1.29
N LYS A 49 -4.30 -6.97 -0.34
CA LYS A 49 -5.54 -7.07 0.46
C LYS A 49 -5.77 -5.83 1.32
N VAL A 50 -4.75 -5.40 2.07
CA VAL A 50 -4.81 -4.19 2.91
C VAL A 50 -5.04 -2.94 2.05
N GLN A 51 -4.37 -2.85 0.90
CA GLN A 51 -4.55 -1.77 -0.07
C GLN A 51 -6.00 -1.71 -0.58
N GLY A 52 -6.61 -2.86 -0.89
CA GLY A 52 -8.03 -2.92 -1.27
C GLY A 52 -8.97 -2.42 -0.16
N GLN A 53 -8.69 -2.78 1.10
CA GLN A 53 -9.46 -2.29 2.24
C GLN A 53 -9.29 -0.77 2.43
N LEU A 54 -8.07 -0.25 2.27
CA LEU A 54 -7.79 1.19 2.31
C LEU A 54 -8.49 1.95 1.17
N PHE A 55 -8.59 1.37 -0.03
CA PHE A 55 -9.41 1.95 -1.10
C PHE A 55 -10.89 1.99 -0.76
N GLY A 56 -11.41 0.97 -0.07
CA GLY A 56 -12.76 0.98 0.48
C GLY A 56 -12.97 2.13 1.48
N VAL A 57 -11.99 2.36 2.37
CA VAL A 57 -12.02 3.50 3.31
C VAL A 57 -11.96 4.82 2.55
N LEU A 58 -11.02 4.99 1.61
CA LEU A 58 -10.86 6.19 0.78
C LEU A 58 -12.15 6.53 0.03
N THR A 59 -12.78 5.54 -0.58
CA THR A 59 -14.04 5.72 -1.33
C THR A 59 -15.16 6.17 -0.41
N ALA A 60 -15.30 5.52 0.75
CA ALA A 60 -16.31 5.90 1.73
C ALA A 60 -16.07 7.33 2.23
N THR A 61 -14.83 7.69 2.56
CA THR A 61 -14.45 9.04 3.01
C THR A 61 -14.67 10.11 1.92
N ALA A 62 -14.37 9.81 0.67
CA ALA A 62 -14.61 10.73 -0.45
C ALA A 62 -16.10 11.01 -0.67
N GLN A 63 -16.97 10.03 -0.38
CA GLN A 63 -18.42 10.20 -0.46
C GLN A 63 -18.99 11.06 0.68
N GLU A 64 -18.23 11.29 1.77
CA GLU A 64 -18.63 12.16 2.89
C GLU A 64 -18.56 13.65 2.53
N GLY A 65 -17.70 14.03 1.57
CA GLY A 65 -17.35 15.41 1.25
C GLY A 65 -18.38 16.22 0.45
N GLY A 66 -19.61 15.73 0.24
CA GLY A 66 -20.56 16.40 -0.65
C GLY A 66 -20.16 16.35 -2.13
N HIS A 67 -20.87 17.10 -2.98
CA HIS A 67 -20.75 16.97 -4.45
C HIS A 67 -19.33 17.33 -4.95
N TYR A 68 -18.63 16.33 -5.51
CA TYR A 68 -17.36 16.37 -6.26
C TYR A 68 -16.03 16.59 -5.53
N ASP A 69 -15.98 17.16 -4.32
CA ASP A 69 -14.69 17.46 -3.67
C ASP A 69 -13.84 16.22 -3.35
N GLY A 70 -14.46 15.14 -2.86
CA GLY A 70 -13.74 13.89 -2.58
C GLY A 70 -13.20 13.21 -3.85
N VAL A 71 -13.90 13.37 -4.97
CA VAL A 71 -13.51 12.77 -6.26
C VAL A 71 -12.30 13.50 -6.86
N GLU A 72 -12.24 14.83 -6.74
CA GLU A 72 -11.10 15.61 -7.23
C GLU A 72 -9.82 15.33 -6.42
N VAL A 73 -9.93 15.07 -5.11
CA VAL A 73 -8.80 14.60 -4.29
C VAL A 73 -8.28 13.23 -4.76
N ILE A 74 -9.19 12.30 -5.09
CA ILE A 74 -8.80 10.99 -5.63
C ILE A 74 -8.08 11.16 -6.97
N LYS A 75 -8.64 11.92 -7.91
CA LYS A 75 -8.03 12.12 -9.23
C LYS A 75 -6.65 12.79 -9.15
N SER A 76 -6.50 13.82 -8.31
CA SER A 76 -5.26 14.60 -8.23
C SER A 76 -4.12 13.86 -7.51
N ARG A 77 -4.42 12.93 -6.60
CA ARG A 77 -3.40 12.23 -5.79
C ARG A 77 -3.24 10.75 -6.12
N LEU A 78 -4.33 10.01 -6.30
CA LEU A 78 -4.26 8.55 -6.48
C LEU A 78 -3.84 8.18 -7.91
N LEU A 79 -4.37 8.85 -8.94
CA LEU A 79 -4.05 8.50 -10.33
C LEU A 79 -2.57 8.69 -10.66
N PRO A 80 -1.92 9.83 -10.32
CA PRO A 80 -0.48 9.98 -10.58
C PRO A 80 0.37 8.95 -9.84
N TRP A 81 -0.05 8.54 -8.63
CA TRP A 81 0.65 7.51 -7.87
C TRP A 81 0.52 6.12 -8.51
N LEU A 82 -0.66 5.77 -9.02
CA LEU A 82 -0.86 4.51 -9.75
C LEU A 82 -0.03 4.47 -11.03
N GLU A 83 -0.06 5.54 -11.83
CA GLU A 83 0.73 5.67 -13.06
C GLU A 83 2.24 5.51 -12.80
N ALA A 84 2.75 6.13 -11.73
CA ALA A 84 4.14 5.98 -11.31
C ALA A 84 4.45 4.54 -10.88
N SER A 85 3.53 3.89 -10.18
CA SER A 85 3.70 2.50 -9.71
C SER A 85 3.73 1.49 -10.87
N PHE A 86 2.87 1.65 -11.89
CA PHE A 86 2.88 0.83 -13.10
C PHE A 86 4.16 1.04 -13.94
N THR A 87 4.65 2.29 -14.00
CA THR A 87 5.90 2.60 -14.70
C THR A 87 7.11 1.98 -13.98
N ALA A 88 7.17 2.06 -12.65
CA ALA A 88 8.24 1.48 -11.85
C ALA A 88 8.31 -0.05 -11.94
N ALA A 89 7.16 -0.73 -11.98
CA ALA A 89 7.09 -2.18 -12.15
C ALA A 89 7.57 -2.65 -13.53
N SER A 90 7.47 -1.79 -14.55
CA SER A 90 7.88 -2.09 -15.94
C SER A 90 9.37 -1.85 -16.19
N LEU A 91 10.02 -1.03 -15.36
CA LEU A 91 11.44 -0.69 -15.45
C LEU A 91 12.22 -1.46 -14.38
N GLY A 92 12.77 -2.61 -14.73
CA GLY A 92 13.78 -3.33 -13.93
C GLY A 92 15.12 -2.58 -13.80
N LYS A 93 15.14 -1.25 -13.67
CA LYS A 93 16.32 -0.41 -13.40
C LYS A 93 15.98 0.76 -12.48
N PRO A 94 16.91 1.18 -11.60
CA PRO A 94 16.63 2.17 -10.57
C PRO A 94 16.45 3.55 -11.21
N VAL A 95 15.25 4.13 -11.09
CA VAL A 95 15.05 5.51 -11.51
C VAL A 95 15.52 6.43 -10.38
N SER A 96 16.41 7.34 -10.75
CA SER A 96 17.00 8.36 -9.88
C SER A 96 15.92 9.22 -9.23
N SER A 97 16.09 9.40 -7.93
CA SER A 97 15.29 10.17 -6.98
C SER A 97 14.76 11.50 -7.51
N LYS A 98 13.43 11.58 -7.66
CA LYS A 98 12.68 12.73 -7.13
C LYS A 98 11.30 12.24 -6.71
N ALA A 99 11.17 11.87 -5.44
CA ALA A 99 9.90 11.49 -4.86
C ALA A 99 8.91 12.67 -4.99
N PRO A 100 7.66 12.44 -5.43
CA PRO A 100 6.63 13.47 -5.42
C PRO A 100 5.97 13.48 -4.04
N PHE A 101 6.73 13.89 -3.03
CA PHE A 101 6.12 14.33 -1.76
C PHE A 101 6.18 15.86 -1.73
N PRO A 102 5.04 16.55 -1.52
CA PRO A 102 5.08 17.98 -1.29
C PRO A 102 5.85 18.24 0.01
N GLN A 103 6.97 18.95 -0.12
CA GLN A 103 7.72 19.46 1.02
C GLN A 103 6.81 20.45 1.76
N ILE A 104 6.45 20.11 3.00
CA ILE A 104 5.82 21.05 3.92
C ILE A 104 6.93 22.02 4.33
N ALA A 105 6.87 23.25 3.82
CA ALA A 105 7.73 24.34 4.25
C ALA A 105 7.29 24.79 5.66
N ALA A 106 8.29 24.96 6.53
CA ALA A 106 8.16 25.48 7.89
C ALA A 106 7.86 26.99 7.90
#